data_AF-E3NBV8-F1
#
_entry.id   AF-E3NBV8-F1
#
_cell.length_a   1.000
_cell.length_b   1.000
_cell.length_c   1.000
_cell.angle_alpha   90.00
_cell.angle_beta   90.00
_cell.angle_gamma   90.00
#
_symmetry.space_group_name_H-M   'P 1'
#
loop_
_entity.id
_entity.type
_entity.pdbx_description
1 polymer ?
#
loop_
_entity_poly.entity_id
_entity_poly.type
_entity_poly.pdbx_seq_one_letter_code
_entity_poly.pdbx_strand_id
1 'polypeptide(L)'
;MQIEDWHRSDHYDIDGCCTCTRPLRNFIEAHEHLEKINKTYTLQQTADKFYGRFADILRSRKSSIFIQNLEMNVLRSSYVLNVAQHIDVKQLRRIVIRKTPEYYDRENGKQLVMNEIVELDVFKYIQELCIKDFKITVPLETFLHIQGLTISISTITIGDVLLIKKVSECTCATILSFL
;
A
#
# COMPACT_ATOMS: atom_id res chain seq x y z
N MET A 1 44.14 -2.84 39.20
CA MET A 1 45.02 -3.84 38.56
C MET A 1 44.13 -4.87 37.88
N GLN A 2 44.62 -5.49 36.80
CA GLN A 2 43.95 -6.36 35.79
C GLN A 2 43.03 -7.47 36.38
N ILE A 3 41.82 -7.77 35.82
CA ILE A 3 41.47 -8.71 34.69
C ILE A 3 41.70 -10.19 35.11
N GLU A 4 40.82 -11.20 34.88
CA GLU A 4 39.67 -11.40 33.95
C GLU A 4 38.28 -11.60 34.64
N ASP A 5 37.18 -11.69 33.86
CA ASP A 5 36.24 -12.85 33.86
C ASP A 5 35.23 -12.78 32.68
N TRP A 6 35.73 -13.02 31.46
CA TRP A 6 34.87 -13.38 30.32
C TRP A 6 34.75 -14.91 30.31
N HIS A 7 33.56 -15.46 30.57
CA HIS A 7 33.02 -16.67 29.96
C HIS A 7 31.67 -17.05 30.61
N ARG A 8 30.55 -16.77 29.94
CA ARG A 8 29.35 -17.60 30.08
C ARG A 8 28.90 -18.00 28.69
N SER A 9 29.08 -19.29 28.42
CA SER A 9 28.83 -19.92 27.13
C SER A 9 27.32 -20.02 26.87
N ASP A 10 26.85 -19.44 25.77
CA ASP A 10 25.51 -19.72 25.25
C ASP A 10 25.50 -21.12 24.61
N HIS A 11 25.32 -22.15 25.43
CA HIS A 11 25.00 -23.48 24.93
C HIS A 11 23.54 -23.53 24.47
N TYR A 12 23.36 -23.48 23.15
CA TYR A 12 22.11 -23.80 22.48
C TYR A 12 21.92 -25.31 22.50
N ASP A 13 21.24 -25.81 23.55
CA ASP A 13 20.83 -27.20 23.64
C ASP A 13 19.69 -27.46 22.65
N ILE A 14 20.05 -27.96 21.46
CA ILE A 14 19.11 -28.44 20.44
C ILE A 14 19.04 -29.96 20.55
N ASP A 15 18.48 -30.47 21.64
CA ASP A 15 17.81 -31.78 21.69
C ASP A 15 16.96 -31.90 22.97
N GLY A 16 15.64 -31.84 22.81
CA GLY A 16 14.72 -31.77 23.94
C GLY A 16 13.24 -31.85 23.53
N CYS A 17 12.70 -33.06 23.67
CA CYS A 17 11.36 -33.55 23.29
C CYS A 17 10.16 -32.57 23.34
N CYS A 18 9.17 -32.86 22.49
CA CYS A 18 7.90 -32.15 22.30
C CYS A 18 7.06 -31.90 23.57
N THR A 19 6.07 -31.00 23.45
CA THR A 19 4.99 -30.67 24.41
C THR A 19 5.25 -29.60 25.47
N CYS A 20 6.17 -28.65 25.22
CA CYS A 20 6.08 -27.34 25.86
C CYS A 20 5.18 -26.39 25.05
N THR A 21 3.92 -26.19 25.49
CA THR A 21 3.18 -24.95 25.18
C THR A 21 3.85 -23.79 25.90
N ARG A 22 5.01 -23.33 25.37
CA ARG A 22 5.55 -22.02 25.73
C ARG A 22 4.47 -20.98 25.45
N PRO A 23 4.14 -20.08 26.39
CA PRO A 23 3.19 -19.01 26.11
C PRO A 23 3.65 -18.20 24.88
N LEU A 24 2.71 -17.54 24.21
CA LEU A 24 2.95 -16.67 23.05
C LEU A 24 3.85 -15.42 23.33
N ARG A 25 4.59 -15.42 24.45
CA ARG A 25 5.47 -14.35 24.93
C ARG A 25 6.58 -14.02 23.94
N ASN A 26 7.22 -15.03 23.36
CA ASN A 26 8.33 -14.84 22.43
C ASN A 26 7.92 -14.10 21.14
N PHE A 27 6.66 -14.20 20.72
CA PHE A 27 6.14 -13.43 19.59
C PHE A 27 5.90 -11.96 19.96
N ILE A 28 5.44 -11.69 21.18
CA ILE A 28 5.26 -10.33 21.71
C ILE A 28 6.62 -9.64 21.83
N GLU A 29 7.60 -10.30 22.44
CA GLU A 29 8.97 -9.79 22.59
C GLU A 29 9.67 -9.55 21.24
N ALA A 30 9.48 -10.45 20.25
CA ALA A 30 9.99 -10.25 18.90
C ALA A 30 9.29 -9.09 18.16
N HIS A 31 7.98 -8.90 18.36
CA HIS A 31 7.22 -7.79 17.80
C HIS A 31 7.72 -6.46 18.37
N GLU A 32 7.78 -6.33 19.70
CA GLU A 32 8.28 -5.14 20.40
C GLU A 32 9.74 -4.83 20.05
N HIS A 33 10.58 -5.85 19.81
CA HIS A 33 11.97 -5.65 19.38
C HIS A 33 12.07 -5.11 17.94
N LEU A 34 11.31 -5.68 17.00
CA LEU A 34 11.23 -5.17 15.63
C LEU A 34 10.57 -3.79 15.56
N GLU A 35 9.60 -3.51 16.42
CA GLU A 35 8.98 -2.19 16.62
C GLU A 35 10.01 -1.16 17.10
N LYS A 36 10.83 -1.52 18.11
CA LYS A 36 11.92 -0.68 18.59
C LYS A 36 13.01 -0.48 17.53
N ILE A 37 13.29 -1.48 16.70
CA ILE A 37 14.20 -1.36 15.55
C ILE A 37 13.61 -0.41 14.49
N ASN A 38 12.34 -0.52 14.12
CA ASN A 38 11.66 0.42 13.21
C ASN A 38 11.54 1.85 13.78
N LYS A 39 11.56 2.00 15.11
CA LYS A 39 11.66 3.29 15.80
C LYS A 39 13.08 3.87 15.80
N THR A 40 14.10 3.01 15.78
CA THR A 40 15.53 3.39 15.78
C THR A 40 16.05 3.63 14.35
N TYR A 41 15.60 2.84 13.39
CA TYR A 41 15.77 3.04 11.96
C TYR A 41 14.47 3.55 11.38
N THR A 42 14.38 4.86 11.23
CA THR A 42 13.30 5.63 10.61
C THR A 42 12.84 5.02 9.28
N LEU A 43 11.82 4.15 9.34
CA LEU A 43 11.25 3.46 8.18
C LEU A 43 10.89 4.44 7.06
N GLN A 44 10.36 5.61 7.44
CA GLN A 44 10.06 6.69 6.50
C GLN A 44 11.31 7.21 5.77
N GLN A 45 12.42 7.50 6.45
CA GLN A 45 13.66 7.97 5.80
C GLN A 45 14.25 6.89 4.87
N THR A 46 14.10 5.61 5.24
CA THR A 46 14.48 4.48 4.38
C THR A 46 13.61 4.42 3.13
N ALA A 47 12.30 4.62 3.27
CA ALA A 47 11.36 4.70 2.14
C ALA A 47 11.59 5.95 1.27
N ASP A 48 11.80 7.13 1.87
CA ASP A 48 12.14 8.38 1.17
C ASP A 48 13.40 8.20 0.30
N LYS A 49 14.45 7.59 0.88
CA LYS A 49 15.71 7.27 0.19
C LYS A 49 15.54 6.21 -0.89
N PHE A 50 14.70 5.19 -0.66
CA PHE A 50 14.39 4.15 -1.64
C PHE A 50 13.62 4.75 -2.83
N TYR A 51 12.50 5.41 -2.59
CA TYR A 51 11.65 5.96 -3.64
C TYR A 51 12.31 7.12 -4.39
N GLY A 52 13.15 7.93 -3.73
CA GLY A 52 13.99 8.92 -4.40
C GLY A 52 14.97 8.27 -5.39
N ARG A 53 15.79 7.31 -4.92
CA ARG A 53 16.73 6.58 -5.80
C ARG A 53 16.02 5.78 -6.89
N PHE A 54 14.86 5.20 -6.59
CA PHE A 54 14.07 4.47 -7.56
C PHE A 54 13.55 5.43 -8.65
N ALA A 55 12.99 6.58 -8.29
CA ALA A 55 12.58 7.62 -9.24
C ALA A 55 13.76 8.12 -10.09
N ASP A 56 14.97 8.28 -9.52
CA ASP A 56 16.16 8.63 -10.28
C ASP A 56 16.56 7.55 -11.30
N ILE A 57 16.51 6.27 -10.91
CA ILE A 57 16.70 5.13 -11.82
C ILE A 57 15.65 5.16 -12.94
N LEU A 58 14.38 5.39 -12.62
CA LEU A 58 13.31 5.45 -13.62
C LEU A 58 13.49 6.63 -14.58
N ARG A 59 13.85 7.81 -14.07
CA ARG A 59 14.14 9.02 -14.86
C ARG A 59 15.36 8.86 -15.76
N SER A 60 16.33 8.05 -15.38
CA SER A 60 17.54 7.77 -16.19
C SER A 60 17.26 6.92 -17.44
N ARG A 61 16.08 6.28 -17.53
CA ARG A 61 15.70 5.43 -18.67
C ARG A 61 15.37 6.29 -19.88
N LYS A 62 15.81 5.86 -21.06
CA LYS A 62 15.47 6.49 -22.35
C LYS A 62 13.99 6.34 -22.73
N SER A 63 13.25 5.45 -22.06
CA SER A 63 11.84 5.16 -22.30
C SER A 63 11.13 4.77 -21.00
N SER A 64 9.84 5.08 -20.93
CA SER A 64 8.94 4.69 -19.85
C SER A 64 8.89 3.17 -19.67
N ILE A 65 8.59 2.71 -18.46
CA ILE A 65 8.45 1.28 -18.20
C ILE A 65 7.14 0.76 -18.80
N PHE A 66 7.24 -0.26 -19.64
CA PHE A 66 6.09 -1.05 -20.07
C PHE A 66 5.71 -2.03 -18.95
N ILE A 67 4.60 -1.76 -18.24
CA ILE A 67 3.98 -2.70 -17.29
C ILE A 67 2.45 -2.65 -17.40
N GLN A 68 1.80 -3.78 -17.12
CA GLN A 68 0.33 -3.88 -17.11
C GLN A 68 -0.27 -3.80 -15.70
N ASN A 69 0.50 -4.15 -14.67
CA ASN A 69 0.05 -4.14 -13.28
C ASN A 69 1.05 -3.35 -12.44
N LEU A 70 0.58 -2.29 -11.77
CA LEU A 70 1.33 -1.55 -10.77
C LEU A 70 0.79 -1.90 -9.38
N GLU A 71 1.63 -2.51 -8.54
CA GLU A 71 1.29 -2.84 -7.16
C GLU A 71 2.31 -2.22 -6.20
N MET A 72 1.84 -1.42 -5.24
CA MET A 72 2.69 -0.64 -4.34
C MET A 72 2.14 -0.63 -2.91
N ASN A 73 3.03 -0.87 -1.94
CA ASN A 73 2.78 -0.60 -0.52
C ASN A 73 3.58 0.67 -0.14
N VAL A 74 2.89 1.72 0.31
CA VAL A 74 3.48 3.06 0.49
C VAL A 74 3.10 3.69 1.83
N LEU A 75 4.03 4.42 2.43
CA LEU A 75 3.75 5.25 3.61
C LEU A 75 3.08 6.59 3.23
N ARG A 76 3.35 7.09 2.02
CA ARG A 76 2.93 8.40 1.52
C ARG A 76 2.43 8.28 0.07
N SER A 77 1.37 9.01 -0.27
CA SER A 77 0.76 9.06 -1.61
C SER A 77 1.75 9.50 -2.70
N SER A 78 2.61 10.48 -2.39
CA SER A 78 3.59 11.05 -3.31
C SER A 78 4.58 10.03 -3.91
N TYR A 79 4.87 8.93 -3.22
CA TYR A 79 5.71 7.86 -3.77
C TYR A 79 5.08 7.20 -5.01
N VAL A 80 3.74 7.10 -5.06
CA VAL A 80 3.02 6.54 -6.20
C VAL A 80 3.13 7.47 -7.40
N LEU A 81 2.92 8.77 -7.21
CA LEU A 81 3.03 9.78 -8.29
C LEU A 81 4.44 9.78 -8.90
N ASN A 82 5.47 9.75 -8.04
CA ASN A 82 6.87 9.73 -8.43
C ASN A 82 7.24 8.52 -9.32
N VAL A 83 6.54 7.38 -9.15
CA VAL A 83 6.72 6.17 -9.95
C VAL A 83 5.84 6.17 -11.19
N ALA A 84 4.56 6.55 -11.05
CA ALA A 84 3.55 6.53 -12.10
C ALA A 84 3.92 7.39 -13.31
N GLN A 85 4.52 8.57 -13.10
CA GLN A 85 4.98 9.47 -14.16
C GLN A 85 6.05 8.85 -15.10
N HIS A 86 6.65 7.71 -14.73
CA HIS A 86 7.68 7.03 -15.51
C HIS A 86 7.21 5.70 -16.14
N ILE A 87 5.92 5.39 -16.04
CA ILE A 87 5.28 4.19 -16.61
C ILE A 87 4.57 4.55 -17.92
N ASP A 88 4.53 3.64 -18.89
CA ASP A 88 3.65 3.79 -20.06
C ASP A 88 2.19 3.54 -19.65
N VAL A 89 1.51 4.63 -19.30
CA VAL A 89 0.13 4.64 -18.81
C VAL A 89 -0.87 3.99 -19.77
N LYS A 90 -0.58 3.93 -21.07
CA LYS A 90 -1.48 3.34 -22.08
C LYS A 90 -1.57 1.81 -21.98
N GLN A 91 -0.59 1.19 -21.32
CA GLN A 91 -0.45 -0.26 -21.18
C GLN A 91 -0.90 -0.75 -19.82
N LEU A 92 -1.05 0.18 -18.86
CA LEU A 92 -1.45 -0.09 -17.50
C LEU A 92 -2.92 -0.54 -17.45
N ARG A 93 -3.18 -1.70 -16.86
CA ARG A 93 -4.51 -2.31 -16.71
C ARG A 93 -4.99 -2.32 -15.27
N ARG A 94 -4.08 -2.50 -14.31
CA ARG A 94 -4.39 -2.59 -12.88
C ARG A 94 -3.47 -1.69 -12.06
N ILE A 95 -4.05 -0.94 -11.13
CA ILE A 95 -3.34 -0.23 -10.07
C ILE A 95 -3.83 -0.77 -8.72
N VAL A 96 -2.89 -1.22 -7.89
CA VAL A 96 -3.14 -1.63 -6.50
C VAL A 96 -2.21 -0.84 -5.59
N ILE A 97 -2.78 -0.02 -4.72
CA ILE A 97 -2.07 0.81 -3.75
C ILE A 97 -2.59 0.43 -2.36
N ARG A 98 -1.68 0.16 -1.43
CA ARG A 98 -2.03 -0.04 -0.02
C ARG A 98 -1.18 0.86 0.85
N LYS A 99 -1.77 1.40 1.91
CA LYS A 99 -0.97 2.06 2.95
C LYS A 99 -0.15 0.99 3.67
N THR A 100 1.16 1.20 3.79
CA THR A 100 1.97 0.42 4.72
C THR A 100 1.57 0.84 6.14
N PRO A 101 1.07 -0.08 7.00
CA PRO A 101 0.55 0.29 8.31
C PRO A 101 1.68 0.82 9.22
N GLU A 102 1.49 2.02 9.76
CA GLU A 102 2.37 2.56 10.79
C GLU A 102 1.79 2.23 12.18
N TYR A 103 2.66 2.01 13.17
CA TYR A 103 2.23 1.61 14.53
C TYR A 103 1.28 2.65 15.16
N TYR A 104 1.58 3.94 14.98
CA TYR A 104 0.80 5.08 15.46
C TYR A 104 -0.51 5.35 14.68
N ASP A 105 -0.78 4.62 13.58
CA ASP A 105 -2.08 4.71 12.91
C ASP A 105 -3.23 4.25 13.82
N ARG A 106 -2.93 3.28 14.70
CA ARG A 106 -3.88 2.72 15.66
C ARG A 106 -4.21 3.67 16.81
N GLU A 107 -3.24 4.48 17.25
CA GLU A 107 -3.43 5.45 18.34
C GLU A 107 -4.08 6.75 17.87
N ASN A 108 -3.74 7.23 16.66
CA ASN A 108 -4.22 8.53 16.18
C ASN A 108 -5.51 8.47 15.35
N GLY A 109 -5.91 7.31 14.81
CA GLY A 109 -7.09 7.16 13.94
C GLY A 109 -7.07 7.99 12.65
N LYS A 110 -5.96 8.70 12.37
CA LYS A 110 -5.78 9.60 11.22
C LYS A 110 -5.44 8.79 9.98
N GLN A 111 -6.47 8.22 9.36
CA GLN A 111 -6.35 7.63 8.03
C GLN A 111 -5.90 8.70 7.03
N LEU A 112 -4.84 8.41 6.27
CA LEU A 112 -4.26 9.36 5.32
C LEU A 112 -5.20 9.56 4.14
N VAL A 113 -5.28 10.80 3.64
CA VAL A 113 -6.01 11.13 2.41
C VAL A 113 -5.08 10.94 1.21
N MET A 114 -5.59 10.39 0.11
CA MET A 114 -4.86 10.20 -1.15
C MET A 114 -5.65 10.75 -2.33
N ASN A 115 -5.83 12.07 -2.37
CA ASN A 115 -6.57 12.72 -3.45
C ASN A 115 -5.69 12.93 -4.70
N GLU A 116 -4.37 12.96 -4.55
CA GLU A 116 -3.42 13.26 -5.64
C GLU A 116 -3.43 12.17 -6.74
N ILE A 117 -4.03 11.00 -6.47
CA ILE A 117 -4.21 9.93 -7.46
C ILE A 117 -4.90 10.43 -8.74
N VAL A 118 -5.74 11.47 -8.67
CA VAL A 118 -6.44 12.04 -9.84
C VAL A 118 -5.54 12.85 -10.78
N GLU A 119 -4.34 13.22 -10.33
CA GLU A 119 -3.33 13.87 -11.17
C GLU A 119 -2.72 12.88 -12.18
N LEU A 120 -2.86 11.58 -11.90
CA LEU A 120 -2.55 10.53 -12.85
C LEU A 120 -3.67 10.42 -13.88
N ASP A 121 -3.46 10.94 -15.10
CA ASP A 121 -4.38 10.77 -16.25
C ASP A 121 -4.34 9.33 -16.81
N VAL A 122 -4.53 8.36 -15.91
CA VAL A 122 -4.42 6.90 -16.12
C VAL A 122 -5.78 6.23 -16.13
N PHE A 123 -6.81 6.86 -15.56
CA PHE A 123 -8.14 6.26 -15.38
C PHE A 123 -8.81 5.89 -16.72
N LYS A 124 -8.44 6.57 -17.81
CA LYS A 124 -8.85 6.26 -19.19
C LYS A 124 -8.35 4.91 -19.74
N TYR A 125 -7.32 4.32 -19.13
CA TYR A 125 -6.62 3.13 -19.65
C TYR A 125 -6.75 1.89 -18.74
N ILE A 126 -6.86 2.11 -17.43
CA ILE A 126 -6.96 1.04 -16.44
C ILE A 126 -8.36 0.42 -16.43
N GLN A 127 -8.40 -0.89 -16.21
CA GLN A 127 -9.61 -1.66 -15.97
C GLN A 127 -9.91 -1.75 -14.47
N GLU A 128 -8.87 -1.72 -13.63
CA GLU A 128 -8.99 -1.90 -12.19
C GLU A 128 -8.17 -0.89 -11.37
N LEU A 129 -8.79 -0.33 -10.33
CA LEU A 129 -8.19 0.54 -9.33
C LEU A 129 -8.56 0.05 -7.92
N CYS A 130 -7.56 -0.37 -7.16
CA CYS A 130 -7.70 -0.78 -5.77
C CYS A 130 -6.83 0.09 -4.86
N ILE A 131 -7.42 0.95 -4.05
CA ILE A 131 -6.74 1.77 -3.03
C ILE A 131 -7.22 1.32 -1.65
N LYS A 132 -6.33 0.71 -0.86
CA LYS A 132 -6.61 0.25 0.50
C LYS A 132 -5.94 1.15 1.53
N ASP A 133 -6.62 1.32 2.66
CA ASP A 133 -6.10 1.96 3.88
C ASP A 133 -5.78 3.47 3.76
N PHE A 134 -6.12 4.09 2.63
CA PHE A 134 -6.24 5.54 2.42
C PHE A 134 -7.71 5.96 2.30
N LYS A 135 -8.03 7.21 2.64
CA LYS A 135 -9.31 7.86 2.32
C LYS A 135 -9.21 8.63 1.01
N ILE A 136 -10.25 8.55 0.21
CA ILE A 136 -10.50 9.43 -0.93
C ILE A 136 -11.61 10.41 -0.53
N THR A 137 -11.42 11.70 -0.83
CA THR A 137 -12.46 12.74 -0.68
C THR A 137 -12.82 13.43 -2.00
N VAL A 138 -12.25 12.95 -3.10
CA VAL A 138 -12.65 13.30 -4.47
C VAL A 138 -14.05 12.73 -4.74
N PRO A 139 -14.92 13.42 -5.50
CA PRO A 139 -16.23 12.91 -5.90
C PRO A 139 -16.17 11.52 -6.53
N LEU A 140 -17.16 10.67 -6.24
CA LEU A 140 -17.16 9.27 -6.67
C LEU A 140 -17.25 9.14 -8.20
N GLU A 141 -17.93 10.07 -8.86
CA GLU A 141 -18.09 10.14 -10.32
C GLU A 141 -16.75 10.14 -11.06
N THR A 142 -15.68 10.66 -10.44
CA THR A 142 -14.32 10.61 -10.98
C THR A 142 -13.83 9.18 -11.22
N PHE A 143 -14.34 8.18 -10.48
CA PHE A 143 -13.87 6.80 -10.53
C PHE A 143 -14.91 5.80 -11.10
N LEU A 144 -16.19 6.16 -11.19
CA LEU A 144 -17.28 5.24 -11.60
C LEU A 144 -17.16 4.70 -13.03
N HIS A 145 -16.28 5.25 -13.86
CA HIS A 145 -15.99 4.73 -15.21
C HIS A 145 -14.99 3.56 -15.21
N ILE A 146 -14.35 3.27 -14.07
CA ILE A 146 -13.39 2.17 -13.91
C ILE A 146 -14.17 0.89 -13.56
N GLN A 147 -13.95 -0.19 -14.31
CA GLN A 147 -14.73 -1.42 -14.20
C GLN A 147 -14.57 -2.13 -12.84
N GLY A 148 -13.34 -2.29 -12.36
CA GLY A 148 -13.03 -2.89 -11.06
C GLY A 148 -12.54 -1.83 -10.07
N LEU A 149 -13.47 -1.18 -9.37
CA LEU A 149 -13.17 -0.15 -8.38
C LEU A 149 -13.21 -0.71 -6.95
N THR A 150 -12.17 -0.42 -6.16
CA THR A 150 -12.15 -0.67 -4.71
C THR A 150 -11.42 0.47 -4.02
N ILE A 151 -12.17 1.38 -3.40
CA ILE A 151 -11.64 2.55 -2.68
C ILE A 151 -12.39 2.75 -1.36
N SER A 152 -11.77 3.44 -0.41
CA SER A 152 -12.46 3.91 0.81
C SER A 152 -12.76 5.41 0.69
N ILE A 153 -14.03 5.78 0.79
CA ILE A 153 -14.51 7.16 0.66
C ILE A 153 -14.89 7.67 2.04
N SER A 154 -14.57 8.93 2.37
CA SER A 154 -14.83 9.48 3.71
C SER A 154 -16.30 9.69 4.04
N THR A 155 -17.12 9.98 3.03
CA THR A 155 -18.53 10.38 3.15
C THR A 155 -19.26 9.89 1.91
N ILE A 156 -20.46 9.35 2.07
CA ILE A 156 -21.33 8.90 0.97
C ILE A 156 -22.67 9.62 1.13
N THR A 157 -23.14 10.27 0.07
CA THR A 157 -24.45 10.92 0.00
C THR A 157 -25.50 9.98 -0.61
N ILE A 158 -26.78 10.33 -0.52
CA ILE A 158 -27.86 9.61 -1.21
C ILE A 158 -27.66 9.68 -2.75
N GLY A 159 -27.09 10.78 -3.26
CA GLY A 159 -26.74 10.92 -4.68
C GLY A 159 -25.72 9.88 -5.13
N ASP A 160 -24.65 9.69 -4.36
CA ASP A 160 -23.62 8.67 -4.62
C ASP A 160 -24.22 7.25 -4.67
N VAL A 161 -25.12 6.92 -3.74
CA VAL A 161 -25.79 5.61 -3.72
C VAL A 161 -26.66 5.39 -4.96
N LEU A 162 -27.39 6.43 -5.42
CA LEU A 162 -28.18 6.37 -6.65
C LEU A 162 -27.31 6.25 -7.90
N LEU A 163 -26.14 6.90 -7.93
CA LEU A 163 -25.16 6.79 -9.00
C LEU A 163 -24.55 5.38 -9.08
N ILE A 164 -24.11 4.81 -7.95
CA ILE A 164 -23.60 3.43 -7.86
C ILE A 164 -24.66 2.46 -8.39
N LYS A 165 -25.92 2.59 -7.93
CA LYS A 165 -27.03 1.75 -8.38
C LYS A 165 -27.19 1.84 -9.91
N LYS A 166 -27.28 3.04 -10.46
CA LYS A 166 -27.44 3.25 -11.92
C LYS A 166 -26.29 2.63 -12.73
N VAL A 167 -25.04 2.76 -12.28
CA VAL A 167 -23.87 2.15 -12.94
C VAL A 167 -23.93 0.61 -12.90
N SER A 168 -24.39 0.04 -11.78
CA SER A 168 -24.58 -1.43 -11.66
C SER A 168 -25.71 -1.96 -12.56
N GLU A 169 -26.76 -1.17 -12.81
CA GLU A 169 -27.84 -1.52 -13.74
C GLU A 169 -27.37 -1.38 -15.21
N CYS A 170 -26.63 -0.32 -15.54
CA CYS A 170 -26.11 -0.09 -16.90
C CYS A 170 -25.06 -1.12 -17.36
N THR A 171 -24.22 -1.63 -16.45
CA THR A 171 -23.25 -2.68 -16.79
C THR A 171 -23.94 -4.00 -17.14
N CYS A 172 -25.07 -4.32 -16.49
CA CYS A 172 -25.91 -5.45 -16.89
C CYS A 172 -26.64 -5.21 -18.22
N ALA A 173 -27.22 -4.01 -18.42
CA ALA A 173 -27.90 -3.64 -19.66
C ALA A 173 -26.97 -3.68 -20.90
N THR A 174 -25.70 -3.29 -20.74
CA THR A 174 -24.72 -3.32 -21.84
C THR A 174 -24.47 -4.75 -22.33
N ILE A 175 -24.42 -5.74 -21.42
CA ILE A 175 -24.26 -7.16 -21.78
C ILE A 175 -25.50 -7.66 -22.55
N LEU A 176 -26.71 -7.21 -22.18
CA LEU A 176 -27.95 -7.58 -22.85
C LEU A 176 -28.15 -6.92 -24.22
N SER A 177 -27.43 -5.83 -24.54
CA SER A 177 -27.47 -5.18 -25.86
C SER A 177 -26.46 -5.73 -26.89
N PHE A 178 -25.65 -6.72 -26.51
CA PHE A 178 -24.66 -7.38 -27.38
C PHE A 178 -24.90 -8.89 -27.53
N LEU A 179 -26.11 -9.37 -27.20
CA LEU A 179 -26.62 -10.73 -27.42
C LEU A 179 -27.87 -10.69 -28.30
#